data_AF-A0A2E9KXS0-F1
#
_entry.id   AF-A0A2E9KXS0-F1
#
_cell.length_a   1.000
_cell.length_b   1.000
_cell.length_c   1.000
_cell.angle_alpha   90.00
_cell.angle_beta   90.00
_cell.angle_gamma   90.00
#
_symmetry.space_group_name_H-M   'P 1'
#
loop_
_entity.id
_entity.type
_entity.pdbx_description
1 polymer ?
#
loop_
_entity_poly.entity_id
_entity_poly.type
_entity_poly.pdbx_seq_one_letter_code
_entity_poly.pdbx_strand_id
1 'polypeptide(L)' 'MDDLMEHLVEYIEHAFIHISTRRIVIRDEEGYTEEYRYDFDEKGMESYSDMVNLLQDFLEPDELTFVF' A
#
# COMPACT_ATOMS: atom_id res chain seq x y z
N MET A 1 -10.29 13.43 8.76
CA MET A 1 -10.18 12.34 7.76
C MET A 1 -9.02 11.47 8.24
N ASP A 2 -9.08 11.06 9.51
CA ASP A 2 -7.92 10.55 10.26
C ASP A 2 -8.26 9.23 10.96
N ASP A 3 -9.31 9.17 11.79
CA ASP A 3 -9.62 7.93 12.55
C ASP A 3 -9.90 6.68 11.69
N LEU A 4 -10.53 6.83 10.52
CA LEU A 4 -10.92 5.66 9.72
C LEU A 4 -9.73 5.04 8.99
N MET A 5 -8.71 5.83 8.63
CA MET A 5 -7.51 5.32 7.98
C MET A 5 -6.54 4.71 9.00
N GLU A 6 -6.42 5.31 10.19
CA GLU A 6 -5.60 4.77 11.28
C GLU A 6 -6.03 3.34 11.62
N HIS A 7 -7.34 3.12 11.80
CA HIS A 7 -7.88 1.78 12.04
C HIS A 7 -7.74 0.82 10.86
N LEU A 8 -7.64 1.31 9.63
CA LEU A 8 -7.49 0.45 8.45
C LEU A 8 -6.06 -0.10 8.35
N VAL A 9 -5.06 0.67 8.79
CA VAL A 9 -3.67 0.22 8.83
C VAL A 9 -3.43 -0.78 9.95
N GLU A 10 -4.17 -0.71 11.06
CA GLU A 10 -4.10 -1.72 12.14
C GLU A 10 -4.41 -3.15 11.68
N TYR A 11 -5.10 -3.33 10.54
CA TYR A 11 -5.38 -4.66 9.98
C TYR A 11 -4.40 -5.08 8.88
N ILE A 12 -3.40 -4.25 8.54
CA ILE A 12 -2.40 -4.59 7.53
C ILE A 12 -1.26 -5.37 8.20
N GLU A 13 -1.12 -6.64 7.82
CA GLU A 13 0.02 -7.45 8.23
C GLU A 13 1.25 -7.17 7.36
N HIS A 14 1.06 -7.01 6.04
CA HIS A 14 2.17 -6.77 5.11
C HIS A 14 1.72 -6.06 3.85
N ALA A 15 2.54 -5.15 3.32
CA ALA A 15 2.33 -4.55 2.00
C ALA A 15 3.49 -4.81 1.03
N PHE A 16 3.13 -5.24 -0.18
CA PHE A 16 4.04 -5.45 -1.30
C PHE A 16 3.87 -4.34 -2.33
N ILE A 17 4.92 -3.56 -2.53
CA ILE A 17 4.93 -2.39 -3.41
C ILE A 17 5.65 -2.75 -4.70
N HIS A 18 4.90 -2.96 -5.78
CA HIS A 18 5.44 -3.25 -7.10
C HIS A 18 5.68 -1.97 -7.90
N ILE A 19 6.95 -1.57 -7.98
CA ILE A 19 7.37 -0.31 -8.62
C ILE A 19 7.08 -0.35 -10.13
N SER A 20 7.52 -1.41 -10.81
CA SER A 20 7.48 -1.51 -12.28
C SER A 20 6.06 -1.57 -12.85
N THR A 21 5.09 -2.05 -12.06
CA THR A 21 3.70 -2.24 -12.50
C THR A 21 2.71 -1.27 -11.87
N ARG A 22 3.17 -0.35 -11.01
CA ARG A 22 2.31 0.54 -10.19
C ARG A 22 1.19 -0.24 -9.53
N ARG A 23 1.57 -1.31 -8.82
CA ARG A 23 0.64 -2.22 -8.16
C ARG A 23 1.03 -2.33 -6.69
N ILE A 24 0.02 -2.35 -5.82
CA ILE A 24 0.20 -2.59 -4.40
C ILE A 24 -0.64 -3.81 -4.02
N VAL A 25 -0.05 -4.71 -3.24
CA VAL A 25 -0.76 -5.84 -2.65
C VAL A 25 -0.70 -5.69 -1.14
N ILE A 26 -1.84 -5.70 -0.48
CA ILE A 26 -1.96 -5.61 0.97
C ILE A 26 -2.43 -6.97 1.48
N ARG A 27 -1.75 -7.51 2.49
CA ARG A 27 -2.15 -8.72 3.21
C ARG A 27 -2.60 -8.35 4.62
N ASP A 28 -3.72 -8.91 5.04
CA ASP A 28 -4.21 -8.77 6.42
C ASP A 28 -3.75 -9.93 7.32
N GLU A 29 -4.00 -9.81 8.63
CA GLU A 29 -3.64 -10.84 9.62
C GLU A 29 -4.36 -12.18 9.42
N GLU A 30 -5.50 -12.20 8.72
CA GLU A 30 -6.24 -13.41 8.38
C GLU A 30 -5.66 -14.11 7.13
N GLY A 31 -4.69 -13.47 6.46
CA GLY A 31 -4.00 -13.97 5.28
C GLY A 31 -4.73 -13.67 3.97
N TYR A 32 -5.79 -12.86 3.97
CA TYR A 32 -6.43 -12.39 2.74
C TYR A 32 -5.58 -11.30 2.09
N THR A 33 -5.70 -11.20 0.75
CA THR A 33 -4.95 -10.22 -0.03
C THR A 33 -5.87 -9.36 -0.87
N GLU A 34 -5.66 -8.06 -0.80
CA GLU A 34 -6.26 -7.07 -1.69
C GLU A 34 -5.22 -6.49 -2.63
N GLU A 35 -5.62 -6.22 -3.87
CA GLU A 35 -4.74 -5.73 -4.92
C GLU A 35 -5.26 -4.42 -5.51
N TYR A 36 -4.40 -3.41 -5.50
CA TYR A 36 -4.65 -2.11 -6.09
C TYR A 36 -3.73 -1.90 -7.30
N ARG A 37 -4.30 -1.56 -8.44
CA ARG A 37 -3.58 -1.21 -9.67
C ARG A 37 -3.85 0.23 -10.03
N TYR A 38 -2.80 0.93 -10.39
CA TYR A 38 -2.85 2.34 -10.75
C TYR A 38 -2.55 2.51 -12.24
N ASP A 39 -3.22 3.47 -12.85
CA ASP A 39 -3.05 3.76 -14.27
C ASP A 39 -1.67 4.36 -14.56
N PHE A 40 -1.21 4.17 -15.80
CA PHE A 40 0.05 4.72 -16.30
C PHE A 40 -0.11 6.16 -16.82
N ASP A 41 -0.91 6.96 -16.13
CA ASP A 41 -1.07 8.39 -16.36
C ASP A 41 -0.55 9.21 -15.16
N GLU A 42 -0.68 10.53 -15.24
CA GLU A 42 -0.21 11.47 -14.22
C GLU A 42 -0.96 11.29 -12.90
N LYS A 43 -2.29 11.17 -12.96
CA LYS A 43 -3.14 11.00 -11.79
C LYS A 43 -2.89 9.66 -11.09
N GLY A 44 -2.76 8.58 -11.86
CA GLY A 44 -2.42 7.26 -11.35
C GLY A 44 -1.04 7.24 -10.70
N MET A 45 -0.06 7.98 -11.23
CA MET A 45 1.25 8.14 -10.61
C MET A 45 1.17 8.89 -9.27
N GLU A 46 0.41 9.98 -9.21
CA GLU A 46 0.18 10.76 -7.99
C GLU A 46 -0.47 9.89 -6.92
N SER A 47 -1.59 9.23 -7.25
CA SER A 47 -2.31 8.35 -6.31
C SER A 47 -1.47 7.16 -5.84
N TYR A 48 -0.63 6.60 -6.73
CA TYR A 48 0.31 5.54 -6.36
C TYR A 48 1.36 6.05 -5.38
N SER A 49 1.96 7.21 -5.67
CA SER A 49 2.97 7.82 -4.81
C SER A 49 2.40 8.18 -3.44
N ASP A 50 1.18 8.72 -3.39
CA ASP A 50 0.50 9.06 -2.13
C ASP A 50 0.26 7.81 -1.28
N MET A 51 -0.20 6.72 -1.89
CA MET A 51 -0.40 5.45 -1.17
C MET A 51 0.91 4.85 -0.69
N VAL A 52 1.98 4.90 -1.49
CA VAL A 52 3.32 4.42 -1.09
C VAL A 52 3.87 5.23 0.08
N ASN A 53 3.69 6.55 0.08
CA ASN A 53 4.09 7.41 1.19
C ASN A 53 3.28 7.10 2.45
N LEU A 54 1.95 6.96 2.30
CA LEU A 54 1.07 6.57 3.39
C LEU A 54 1.53 5.26 4.02
N LEU A 55 1.73 4.21 3.23
CA LEU A 55 2.14 2.91 3.75
C LEU A 55 3.50 2.97 4.45
N GLN A 56 4.44 3.80 3.98
CA GLN A 56 5.73 4.00 4.65
C GLN A 56 5.64 4.80 5.95
N ASP A 57 4.65 5.68 6.07
CA ASP A 57 4.44 6.48 7.29
C ASP A 57 3.79 5.65 8.41
N PHE A 58 2.99 4.63 8.05
CA PHE A 58 2.23 3.85 9.01
C PHE A 58 2.77 2.44 9.29
N LEU A 59 3.49 1.83 8.35
CA LEU A 59 4.01 0.47 8.50
C LEU A 59 5.49 0.49 8.89
N GLU A 60 5.87 -0.46 9.73
CA GLU A 60 7.26 -0.69 10.07
C GLU A 60 8.03 -1.23 8.85
N PRO A 61 9.36 -1.02 8.76
CA PRO A 61 10.14 -1.42 7.59
C PRO A 61 10.08 -2.92 7.25
N ASP A 62 9.83 -3.79 8.22
CA ASP A 62 9.70 -5.24 8.03
C ASP A 62 8.30 -5.70 7.57
N GLU A 63 7.30 -4.83 7.67
CA GLU A 63 5.93 -5.01 7.15
C GLU A 63 5.80 -4.55 5.68
N LEU A 64 6.91 -4.06 5.10
CA LEU A 64 6.99 -3.54 3.74
C LEU A 64 7.93 -4.35 2.87
N THR A 65 7.56 -4.56 1.62
CA THR A 65 8.45 -5.17 0.62
C THR A 65 8.34 -4.48 -0.73
N PHE A 66 9.47 -3.95 -1.20
CA PHE A 66 9.59 -3.38 -2.53
C PHE A 66 9.93 -4.47 -3.55
N VAL A 67 9.12 -4.55 -4.60
CA VAL A 67 9.29 -5.47 -5.73
C VAL A 67 9.65 -4.66 -6.97
N PHE A 68 10.84 -4.91 -7.52
CA PHE A 68 11.42 -4.22 -8.68
C PHE A 68 11.22 -5.00 -9.97
#